data_AF-A0A0K8W9A3-F1
#
_entry.id   AF-A0A0K8W9A3-F1
#
_cell.length_a   1.000
_cell.length_b   1.000
_cell.length_c   1.000
_cell.angle_alpha   90.00
_cell.angle_beta   90.00
_cell.angle_gamma   90.00
#
_symmetry.space_group_name_H-M   'P 1'
#
loop_
_entity.id
_entity.type
_entity.pdbx_description
1 polymer ?
#
loop_
_entity_poly.entity_id
_entity_poly.type
_entity_poly.pdbx_seq_one_letter_code
_entity_poly.pdbx_strand_id
1 'polypeptide(L)'
;MFGTVLLNNPNALNMTATQLYINPNYDSATLNNDVSLIQLPTTLTFSKTIQPIQLVTNDYANFNFIGQVATIAGFGLTDDDYLESSNLLLYAQVQIINNSQCGDVFGSSVVIPSTLCAQGENGTDMSICSGDSGGPLITRDLNGNWMQIGINSFVAEDMCTMKYPSGFARLTSFLSYISQVTGIDFNSY
;
A
#
# COMPACT_ATOMS: atom_id res chain seq x y z
N MET A 1 0.08 -5.26 -15.66
CA MET A 1 -0.84 -4.69 -14.65
C MET A 1 -2.22 -5.23 -15.00
N PHE A 2 -2.83 -5.97 -14.08
CA PHE A 2 -4.15 -6.59 -14.26
C PHE A 2 -5.19 -5.71 -13.57
N GLY A 3 -6.44 -5.71 -14.02
CA GLY A 3 -7.50 -4.91 -13.39
C GLY A 3 -8.40 -4.18 -14.37
N THR A 4 -9.37 -3.46 -13.82
CA THR A 4 -10.10 -2.40 -14.52
C THR A 4 -9.50 -1.04 -14.12
N VAL A 5 -9.54 -0.07 -15.03
CA VAL A 5 -9.00 1.28 -14.81
C VAL A 5 -10.09 2.32 -14.53
N LEU A 6 -11.37 1.94 -14.49
CA LEU A 6 -12.48 2.86 -14.21
C LEU A 6 -13.01 2.58 -12.82
N LEU A 7 -13.07 3.62 -11.96
CA LEU A 7 -13.57 3.49 -10.60
C LEU A 7 -15.03 3.01 -10.61
N ASN A 8 -15.86 3.66 -11.43
CA ASN A 8 -17.27 3.35 -11.61
C ASN A 8 -17.51 2.61 -12.93
N ASN A 9 -16.96 1.39 -13.07
CA ASN A 9 -17.21 0.56 -14.23
C ASN A 9 -18.59 -0.13 -14.12
N PRO A 10 -19.51 0.04 -15.08
CA PRO A 10 -20.83 -0.63 -15.05
C PRO A 10 -20.75 -2.16 -15.10
N ASN A 11 -19.61 -2.71 -15.54
CA ASN A 11 -19.34 -4.15 -15.56
C ASN A 11 -18.50 -4.61 -14.35
N ALA A 12 -18.32 -3.76 -13.33
CA ALA A 12 -17.62 -4.14 -12.11
C ALA A 12 -18.40 -5.20 -11.33
N LEU A 13 -17.65 -6.12 -10.70
CA LEU A 13 -18.20 -6.99 -9.68
C LEU A 13 -18.23 -6.21 -8.36
N ASN A 14 -19.43 -5.87 -7.88
CA ASN A 14 -19.63 -5.24 -6.58
C ASN A 14 -20.03 -6.28 -5.54
N MET A 15 -19.39 -6.26 -4.37
CA MET A 15 -19.63 -7.18 -3.27
C MET A 15 -19.63 -6.40 -1.95
N THR A 16 -20.45 -6.81 -1.00
CA THR A 16 -20.44 -6.27 0.37
C THR A 16 -19.72 -7.26 1.27
N ALA A 17 -18.70 -6.78 1.99
CA ALA A 17 -17.90 -7.61 2.89
C ALA A 17 -18.75 -8.28 3.98
N THR A 18 -18.33 -9.46 4.41
CA THR A 18 -18.96 -10.17 5.54
C THR A 18 -18.31 -9.85 6.87
N GLN A 19 -17.00 -9.58 6.85
CA GLN A 19 -16.23 -9.33 8.05
C GLN A 19 -15.06 -8.39 7.75
N LEU A 20 -14.79 -7.51 8.71
CA LEU A 20 -13.61 -6.65 8.76
C LEU A 20 -12.76 -7.09 9.95
N TYR A 21 -11.50 -7.44 9.69
CA TYR A 21 -10.51 -7.77 10.72
C TYR A 21 -9.52 -6.61 10.83
N ILE A 22 -9.78 -5.73 11.79
CA ILE A 22 -8.90 -4.61 12.11
C ILE A 22 -7.77 -5.11 12.99
N ASN A 23 -6.52 -4.74 12.68
CA ASN A 23 -5.40 -5.08 13.55
C ASN A 23 -5.66 -4.54 14.97
N PRO A 24 -5.68 -5.39 16.00
CA PRO A 24 -6.01 -4.97 17.37
C PRO A 24 -5.00 -3.97 17.96
N ASN A 25 -3.81 -3.84 17.35
CA ASN A 25 -2.79 -2.89 17.76
C ASN A 25 -2.78 -1.60 16.94
N TYR A 26 -3.76 -1.39 16.06
CA TYR A 26 -3.89 -0.13 15.31
C TYR A 26 -4.06 1.04 16.28
N ASP A 27 -3.24 2.08 16.08
CA ASP A 27 -3.27 3.32 16.85
C ASP A 27 -3.60 4.48 15.93
N SER A 28 -4.79 5.05 16.08
CA SER A 28 -5.27 6.17 15.25
C SER A 28 -4.52 7.47 15.49
N ALA A 29 -3.81 7.63 16.62
CA ALA A 29 -3.05 8.85 16.91
C ALA A 29 -1.69 8.85 16.18
N THR A 30 -1.10 7.67 15.97
CA THR A 30 0.22 7.52 15.33
C THR A 30 0.15 6.87 13.95
N LEU A 31 -1.02 6.37 13.56
CA LEU A 31 -1.27 5.55 12.37
C LEU A 31 -0.41 4.27 12.34
N ASN A 32 0.09 3.84 13.50
CA ASN A 32 0.88 2.63 13.61
C ASN A 32 -0.01 1.40 13.52
N ASN A 33 0.55 0.31 12.96
CA ASN A 33 -0.16 -0.96 12.74
C ASN A 33 -1.39 -0.85 11.83
N ASP A 34 -1.35 0.08 10.86
CA ASP A 34 -2.41 0.33 9.88
C ASP A 34 -2.50 -0.77 8.81
N VAL A 35 -3.07 -1.90 9.22
CA VAL A 35 -3.36 -3.05 8.36
C VAL A 35 -4.69 -3.67 8.79
N SER A 36 -5.54 -3.99 7.81
CA SER A 36 -6.82 -4.66 8.03
C SER A 36 -7.08 -5.67 6.92
N LEU A 37 -7.91 -6.67 7.20
CA LEU A 37 -8.37 -7.64 6.20
C LEU A 37 -9.87 -7.54 6.02
N ILE A 38 -10.31 -7.60 4.77
CA ILE A 38 -11.72 -7.60 4.38
C ILE A 38 -12.05 -8.99 3.83
N GLN A 39 -12.99 -9.68 4.47
CA GLN A 39 -13.46 -10.97 4.01
C GLN A 39 -14.63 -10.79 3.02
N LEU A 40 -14.46 -11.35 1.83
CA LEU A 40 -15.50 -11.36 0.81
C LEU A 40 -16.59 -12.39 1.18
N PRO A 41 -17.86 -12.12 0.80
CA PRO A 41 -18.98 -13.02 1.08
C PRO A 41 -18.86 -14.36 0.34
N THR A 42 -18.17 -14.37 -0.80
CA THR A 42 -17.93 -15.55 -1.63
C THR A 42 -16.54 -15.47 -2.25
N THR A 43 -15.99 -16.63 -2.62
CA THR A 43 -14.72 -16.71 -3.35
C THR A 43 -14.82 -16.02 -4.71
N LEU A 44 -13.79 -15.26 -5.09
CA LEU A 44 -13.70 -14.64 -6.40
C LEU A 44 -13.36 -15.68 -7.49
N THR A 45 -14.06 -15.57 -8.62
CA THR A 45 -13.63 -16.22 -9.86
C THR A 45 -12.59 -15.33 -10.53
N PHE A 46 -11.34 -15.80 -10.60
CA PHE A 46 -10.28 -15.05 -11.25
C PHE A 46 -10.50 -14.95 -12.76
N SER A 47 -10.13 -13.80 -13.31
CA SER A 47 -10.37 -13.43 -14.71
C SER A 47 -9.22 -12.56 -15.21
N LYS A 48 -9.29 -12.06 -16.45
CA LYS A 48 -8.26 -11.14 -16.97
C LYS A 48 -8.18 -9.82 -16.19
N THR A 49 -9.25 -9.44 -15.49
CA THR A 49 -9.36 -8.18 -14.74
C THR A 49 -9.45 -8.38 -13.23
N ILE A 50 -9.46 -9.63 -12.74
CA ILE A 50 -9.49 -9.97 -11.32
C ILE A 50 -8.43 -11.04 -11.09
N GLN A 51 -7.32 -10.65 -10.47
CA GLN A 51 -6.21 -11.53 -10.11
C GLN A 51 -5.68 -11.13 -8.73
N PRO A 52 -5.20 -12.09 -7.92
CA PRO A 52 -4.50 -11.77 -6.69
C PRO A 52 -3.12 -11.18 -6.99
N ILE A 53 -2.58 -10.41 -6.03
CA ILE A 53 -1.17 -10.00 -6.00
C ILE A 53 -0.39 -10.96 -5.11
N GLN A 54 0.85 -11.27 -5.46
CA GLN A 54 1.74 -12.01 -4.57
C GLN A 54 2.09 -11.13 -3.37
N LEU A 55 2.05 -11.71 -2.17
CA LEU A 55 2.55 -11.03 -0.96
C LEU A 55 4.03 -11.34 -0.77
N VAL A 56 4.74 -10.43 -0.10
CA VAL A 56 6.05 -10.74 0.47
C VAL A 56 5.99 -11.95 1.40
N THR A 57 7.07 -12.74 1.41
CA THR A 57 7.24 -13.93 2.26
C THR A 57 8.19 -13.64 3.41
N ASN A 58 8.37 -14.61 4.32
CA ASN A 58 9.35 -14.50 5.40
C ASN A 58 10.81 -14.39 4.91
N ASP A 59 11.10 -14.75 3.66
CA ASP A 59 12.42 -14.54 3.05
C ASP A 59 12.79 -13.05 2.96
N TYR A 60 11.78 -12.17 2.94
CA TYR A 60 11.95 -10.72 2.92
C TYR A 60 11.97 -10.09 4.32
N ALA A 61 11.93 -10.87 5.41
CA ALA A 61 11.85 -10.33 6.78
C ALA A 61 12.99 -9.34 7.10
N ASN A 62 14.19 -9.58 6.56
CA ASN A 62 15.36 -8.71 6.75
C ASN A 62 15.63 -7.79 5.54
N PHE A 63 14.75 -7.78 4.54
CA PHE A 63 14.93 -6.98 3.34
C PHE A 63 14.41 -5.55 3.56
N ASN A 64 15.29 -4.56 3.42
CA ASN A 64 14.94 -3.17 3.73
C ASN A 64 14.27 -2.42 2.57
N PHE A 65 14.34 -2.95 1.34
CA PHE A 65 13.82 -2.36 0.09
C PHE A 65 14.43 -1.00 -0.29
N ILE A 66 15.35 -0.42 0.49
CA ILE A 66 15.88 0.93 0.26
C ILE A 66 16.51 1.05 -1.12
N GLY A 67 16.18 2.13 -1.83
CA GLY A 67 16.64 2.42 -3.19
C GLY A 67 15.88 1.68 -4.28
N GLN A 68 15.06 0.67 -3.96
CA GLN A 68 14.21 0.02 -4.95
C GLN A 68 13.09 0.95 -5.42
N VAL A 69 12.78 0.83 -6.71
CA VAL A 69 11.62 1.48 -7.30
C VAL A 69 10.39 0.61 -7.05
N ALA A 70 9.33 1.25 -6.59
CA ALA A 70 8.03 0.67 -6.34
C ALA A 70 6.96 1.47 -7.11
N THR A 71 5.79 0.87 -7.24
CA THR A 71 4.61 1.46 -7.86
C THR A 71 3.51 1.57 -6.83
N ILE A 72 2.92 2.76 -6.77
CA ILE A 72 1.65 3.02 -6.08
C ILE A 72 0.56 3.15 -7.14
N ALA A 73 -0.67 2.76 -6.81
CA ALA A 73 -1.81 2.93 -7.70
C ALA A 73 -3.08 3.21 -6.90
N GLY A 74 -3.96 4.04 -7.46
CA GLY A 74 -5.19 4.45 -6.80
C GLY A 74 -6.02 5.44 -7.60
N PHE A 75 -7.08 5.91 -6.96
CA PHE A 75 -8.09 6.82 -7.52
C PHE A 75 -8.21 8.10 -6.69
N GLY A 76 -7.27 8.34 -5.77
CA GLY A 76 -7.26 9.50 -4.88
C GLY A 76 -7.12 10.83 -5.61
N LEU A 77 -6.93 11.88 -4.81
CA LEU A 77 -6.66 13.22 -5.31
C LEU A 77 -5.35 13.26 -6.10
N THR A 78 -5.30 14.09 -7.13
CA THR A 78 -4.09 14.29 -7.95
C THR A 78 -3.37 15.59 -7.66
N ASP A 79 -3.96 16.44 -6.81
CA ASP A 79 -3.52 17.81 -6.55
C ASP A 79 -4.01 18.25 -5.17
N ASP A 80 -3.23 19.08 -4.47
CA ASP A 80 -3.55 19.55 -3.12
C ASP A 80 -4.60 20.69 -3.14
N ASP A 81 -4.65 21.49 -4.21
CA ASP A 81 -5.59 22.60 -4.37
C ASP A 81 -6.90 22.14 -5.03
N TYR A 82 -6.86 21.09 -5.84
CA TYR A 82 -8.01 20.54 -6.56
C TYR A 82 -8.51 19.22 -5.95
N LEU A 83 -9.52 19.32 -5.08
CA LEU A 83 -10.08 18.21 -4.29
C LEU A 83 -11.01 17.28 -5.08
N GLU A 84 -10.69 16.97 -6.35
CA GLU A 84 -11.39 15.94 -7.11
C GLU A 84 -10.57 14.66 -7.22
N SER A 85 -11.24 13.55 -6.94
CA SER A 85 -10.68 12.21 -7.13
C SER A 85 -10.69 11.81 -8.61
N SER A 86 -9.76 10.95 -9.00
CA SER A 86 -9.70 10.46 -10.37
C SER A 86 -10.74 9.36 -10.62
N ASN A 87 -11.50 9.47 -11.70
CA ASN A 87 -12.35 8.36 -12.17
C ASN A 87 -11.54 7.27 -12.89
N LEU A 88 -10.28 7.55 -13.23
CA LEU A 88 -9.34 6.61 -13.83
C LEU A 88 -8.32 6.13 -12.80
N LEU A 89 -7.95 4.86 -12.85
CA LEU A 89 -6.87 4.33 -12.03
C LEU A 89 -5.58 4.99 -12.50
N LEU A 90 -4.93 5.71 -11.60
CA LEU A 90 -3.62 6.28 -11.82
C LEU A 90 -2.58 5.46 -11.09
N TYR A 91 -1.33 5.58 -11.54
CA TYR A 91 -0.19 4.97 -10.88
C TYR A 91 1.02 5.89 -11.01
N ALA A 92 1.94 5.77 -10.06
CA ALA A 92 3.20 6.50 -10.08
C ALA A 92 4.35 5.63 -9.58
N GLN A 93 5.56 5.99 -9.99
CA GLN A 93 6.77 5.35 -9.49
C GLN A 93 7.35 6.15 -8.33
N VAL A 94 7.70 5.43 -7.28
CA VAL A 94 8.30 5.96 -6.05
C VAL A 94 9.54 5.14 -5.73
N GLN A 95 10.51 5.74 -5.05
CA GLN A 95 11.70 5.06 -4.57
C GLN A 95 11.63 4.91 -3.06
N ILE A 96 11.90 3.70 -2.55
CA ILE A 96 11.94 3.44 -1.11
C ILE A 96 13.14 4.16 -0.48
N ILE A 97 12.90 4.84 0.63
CA ILE A 97 13.90 5.63 1.36
C ILE A 97 14.08 5.11 2.79
N ASN A 98 15.08 5.65 3.50
CA ASN A 98 15.31 5.28 4.88
C ASN A 98 14.21 5.86 5.79
N ASN A 99 13.81 5.09 6.81
CA ASN A 99 12.87 5.56 7.84
C ASN A 99 13.38 6.80 8.57
N SER A 100 14.69 7.01 8.70
CA SER A 100 15.23 8.25 9.31
C SER A 100 14.84 9.50 8.50
N GLN A 101 14.99 9.45 7.18
CA GLN A 101 14.66 10.57 6.28
C GLN A 101 13.17 10.91 6.33
N CYS A 102 12.34 9.89 6.45
CA CYS A 102 10.90 10.02 6.61
C CYS A 102 10.53 10.55 8.00
N GLY A 103 11.23 10.09 9.04
CA GLY A 103 11.08 10.53 10.41
C GLY A 103 11.47 11.99 10.63
N ASP A 104 12.33 12.56 9.78
CA ASP A 104 12.63 14.00 9.79
C ASP A 104 11.41 14.85 9.41
N VAL A 105 10.44 14.27 8.69
CA VAL A 105 9.18 14.93 8.27
C VAL A 105 8.04 14.60 9.23
N PHE A 106 7.87 13.32 9.57
CA PHE A 106 6.70 12.82 10.32
C PHE A 106 6.95 12.59 11.82
N GLY A 107 8.21 12.66 12.25
CA GLY A 107 8.62 12.32 13.61
C GLY A 107 8.83 10.81 13.83
N SER A 108 9.73 10.49 14.75
CA SER A 108 10.12 9.11 15.07
C SER A 108 9.08 8.30 15.85
N SER A 109 8.01 8.95 16.35
CA SER A 109 6.86 8.27 16.96
C SER A 109 5.88 7.72 15.93
N VAL A 110 5.84 8.32 14.73
CA VAL A 110 5.01 7.88 13.60
C VAL A 110 5.78 6.90 12.73
N VAL A 111 7.04 7.23 12.41
CA VAL A 111 7.88 6.39 11.57
C VAL A 111 8.66 5.38 12.41
N ILE A 112 8.12 4.17 12.49
CA ILE A 112 8.65 3.06 13.30
C ILE A 112 9.16 1.91 12.41
N PRO A 113 9.78 0.84 12.94
CA PRO A 113 10.30 -0.25 12.11
C PRO A 113 9.27 -0.94 11.20
N SER A 114 7.99 -0.96 11.60
CA SER A 114 6.88 -1.48 10.79
C SER A 114 6.36 -0.48 9.74
N THR A 115 7.08 0.62 9.52
CA THR A 115 6.82 1.59 8.45
C THR A 115 7.79 1.36 7.28
N LEU A 116 7.27 1.46 6.07
CA LEU A 116 8.04 1.71 4.84
C LEU A 116 7.81 3.15 4.43
N CYS A 117 8.85 3.81 3.92
CA CYS A 117 8.71 5.14 3.36
C CYS A 117 9.21 5.17 1.92
N ALA A 118 8.55 5.98 1.10
CA ALA A 118 8.95 6.21 -0.28
C ALA A 118 8.80 7.68 -0.64
N GLN A 119 9.59 8.13 -1.60
CA GLN A 119 9.47 9.46 -2.21
C GLN A 119 9.32 9.30 -3.73
N GLY A 120 8.89 10.36 -4.42
CA GLY A 120 8.84 10.34 -5.89
C GLY A 120 10.17 9.91 -6.52
N GLU A 121 10.10 8.98 -7.47
CA GLU A 121 11.28 8.46 -8.14
C GLU A 121 12.02 9.60 -8.87
N ASN A 122 13.36 9.60 -8.87
CA ASN A 122 14.17 10.64 -9.51
C ASN A 122 13.86 12.08 -9.03
N GLY A 123 13.30 12.23 -7.82
CA GLY A 123 12.98 13.54 -7.23
C GLY A 123 11.71 14.19 -7.79
N THR A 124 10.81 13.41 -8.38
CA THR A 124 9.45 13.87 -8.70
C THR A 124 8.65 14.19 -7.44
N ASP A 125 7.53 14.88 -7.62
CA ASP A 125 6.49 15.16 -6.62
C ASP A 125 5.44 14.04 -6.48
N MET A 126 5.58 12.95 -7.24
CA MET A 126 4.69 11.81 -7.18
C MET A 126 4.65 11.18 -5.78
N SER A 127 3.44 11.02 -5.24
CA SER A 127 3.14 10.43 -3.94
C SER A 127 1.74 9.80 -3.96
N ILE A 128 1.35 9.11 -2.88
CA ILE A 128 -0.07 8.78 -2.66
C ILE A 128 -0.80 10.05 -2.18
N CYS A 129 -2.12 10.09 -2.25
CA CYS A 129 -2.88 11.19 -1.67
C CYS A 129 -4.18 10.75 -0.99
N SER A 130 -4.94 11.71 -0.47
CA SER A 130 -6.28 11.48 0.09
C SER A 130 -7.14 10.67 -0.89
N GLY A 131 -7.67 9.54 -0.42
CA GLY A 131 -8.42 8.58 -1.23
C GLY A 131 -7.62 7.37 -1.71
N ASP A 132 -6.28 7.37 -1.59
CA ASP A 132 -5.43 6.22 -1.90
C ASP A 132 -5.13 5.31 -0.69
N SER A 133 -5.56 5.69 0.52
CA SER A 133 -5.35 4.90 1.75
C SER A 133 -5.87 3.48 1.60
N GLY A 134 -5.09 2.51 2.09
CA GLY A 134 -5.37 1.08 1.93
C GLY A 134 -4.94 0.50 0.57
N GLY A 135 -4.58 1.35 -0.40
CA GLY A 135 -4.03 0.93 -1.69
C GLY A 135 -2.66 0.25 -1.57
N PRO A 136 -2.19 -0.43 -2.63
CA PRO A 136 -0.98 -1.23 -2.55
C PRO A 136 0.28 -0.42 -2.91
N LEU A 137 1.37 -0.71 -2.19
CA LEU A 137 2.74 -0.42 -2.64
C LEU A 137 3.36 -1.73 -3.17
N ILE A 138 3.62 -1.77 -4.47
CA ILE A 138 4.11 -2.99 -5.16
C ILE A 138 5.49 -2.78 -5.77
N THR A 139 6.30 -3.84 -5.81
CA THR A 139 7.56 -3.86 -6.55
C THR A 139 7.73 -5.21 -7.25
N ARG A 140 8.87 -5.43 -7.90
CA ARG A 140 9.22 -6.70 -8.52
C ARG A 140 10.18 -7.49 -7.63
N ASP A 141 9.94 -8.79 -7.50
CA ASP A 141 10.88 -9.73 -6.90
C ASP A 141 12.11 -9.94 -7.81
N LEU A 142 13.09 -10.72 -7.33
CA LEU A 142 14.30 -11.05 -8.11
C LEU A 142 14.03 -11.81 -9.41
N ASN A 143 12.86 -12.45 -9.53
CA ASN A 143 12.42 -13.18 -10.71
C ASN A 143 11.57 -12.30 -11.66
N GLY A 144 11.35 -11.03 -11.29
CA GLY A 144 10.54 -10.07 -12.04
C GLY A 144 9.02 -10.17 -11.79
N ASN A 145 8.55 -10.98 -10.84
CA ASN A 145 7.12 -11.07 -10.50
C ASN A 145 6.70 -9.87 -9.64
N TRP A 146 5.47 -9.40 -9.82
CA TRP A 146 4.91 -8.35 -8.99
C TRP A 146 4.57 -8.88 -7.60
N MET A 147 5.03 -8.17 -6.57
CA MET A 147 4.71 -8.45 -5.18
C MET A 147 4.33 -7.18 -4.43
N GLN A 148 3.40 -7.29 -3.48
CA GLN A 148 3.04 -6.20 -2.58
C GLN A 148 3.97 -6.20 -1.37
N ILE A 149 4.58 -5.04 -1.10
CA ILE A 149 5.54 -4.83 0.00
C ILE A 149 4.98 -3.92 1.09
N GLY A 150 3.95 -3.12 0.78
CA GLY A 150 3.32 -2.22 1.73
C GLY A 150 1.87 -1.86 1.40
N ILE A 151 1.25 -1.13 2.34
CA ILE A 151 -0.12 -0.60 2.25
C ILE A 151 -0.05 0.92 2.46
N ASN A 152 -0.67 1.68 1.58
CA ASN A 152 -0.76 3.15 1.66
C ASN A 152 -1.42 3.56 2.98
N SER A 153 -0.74 4.36 3.79
CA SER A 153 -1.24 4.73 5.13
C SER A 153 -1.35 6.24 5.29
N PHE A 154 -0.25 6.98 5.14
CA PHE A 154 -0.23 8.41 5.44
C PHE A 154 0.70 9.23 4.55
N VAL A 155 0.42 10.53 4.52
CA VAL A 155 1.18 11.57 3.81
C VAL A 155 1.31 12.80 4.69
N ALA A 156 2.17 13.75 4.28
CA ALA A 156 2.15 15.08 4.87
C ALA A 156 0.79 15.72 4.57
N GLU A 157 0.13 16.21 5.61
CA GLU A 157 -1.23 16.76 5.55
C GLU A 157 -1.32 17.84 4.46
N ASP A 158 -2.21 17.63 3.49
CA ASP A 158 -2.47 18.50 2.33
C ASP A 158 -1.23 18.91 1.52
N MET A 159 -0.23 18.01 1.43
CA MET A 159 1.05 18.26 0.77
C MET A 159 1.53 17.07 -0.07
N CYS A 160 0.62 16.42 -0.80
CA CYS A 160 0.91 15.31 -1.69
C CYS A 160 1.83 15.75 -2.86
N THR A 161 1.71 16.99 -3.34
CA THR A 161 2.48 17.50 -4.48
C THR A 161 3.76 18.26 -4.10
N MET A 162 4.10 18.30 -2.81
CA MET A 162 5.22 19.08 -2.27
C MET A 162 6.52 18.30 -2.11
N LYS A 163 6.63 17.11 -2.72
CA LYS A 163 7.80 16.21 -2.68
C LYS A 163 8.14 15.65 -1.28
N TYR A 164 7.20 15.72 -0.33
CA TYR A 164 7.36 15.01 0.93
C TYR A 164 7.24 13.49 0.70
N PRO A 165 7.92 12.67 1.53
CA PRO A 165 7.76 11.24 1.45
C PRO A 165 6.35 10.81 1.89
N SER A 166 5.96 9.61 1.49
CA SER A 166 4.74 8.95 1.97
C SER A 166 5.08 7.77 2.87
N GLY A 167 4.19 7.48 3.83
CA GLY A 167 4.30 6.39 4.77
C GLY A 167 3.37 5.22 4.43
N PHE A 168 3.91 4.01 4.56
CA PHE A 168 3.22 2.77 4.25
C PHE A 168 3.38 1.77 5.40
N ALA A 169 2.35 0.96 5.67
CA ALA A 169 2.51 -0.18 6.56
C ALA A 169 3.40 -1.24 5.89
N ARG A 170 4.51 -1.63 6.54
CA ARG A 170 5.47 -2.63 6.02
C ARG A 170 4.89 -4.03 6.13
N LEU A 171 4.52 -4.66 5.02
CA LEU A 171 3.82 -5.96 5.05
C LEU A 171 4.63 -7.07 5.74
N THR A 172 5.95 -7.09 5.63
CA THR A 172 6.80 -8.08 6.32
C THR A 172 6.64 -8.05 7.84
N SER A 173 6.19 -6.92 8.42
CA SER A 173 5.92 -6.80 9.86
C SER A 173 4.56 -7.38 10.27
N PHE A 174 3.67 -7.64 9.31
CA PHE A 174 2.28 -8.03 9.57
C PHE A 174 1.94 -9.43 9.03
N LEU A 175 2.91 -10.18 8.50
CA LEU A 175 2.70 -11.54 8.00
C LEU A 175 2.12 -12.47 9.07
N SER A 176 2.56 -12.37 10.32
CA SER A 176 2.01 -13.16 11.43
C SER A 176 0.53 -12.84 11.70
N TYR A 177 0.14 -11.57 11.64
CA TYR A 177 -1.25 -11.14 11.81
C TYR A 177 -2.12 -11.64 10.65
N ILE A 178 -1.64 -11.47 9.41
CA ILE A 178 -2.33 -11.95 8.21
C ILE A 178 -2.49 -13.48 8.27
N SER A 179 -1.43 -14.21 8.64
CA SER A 179 -1.45 -15.67 8.80
C SER A 179 -2.44 -16.10 9.89
N GLN A 180 -2.48 -15.41 11.03
CA GLN A 180 -3.43 -15.71 12.11
C GLN A 180 -4.90 -15.57 11.66
N VAL A 181 -5.20 -14.56 10.84
CA VAL A 181 -6.57 -14.31 10.36
C VAL A 181 -6.94 -15.24 9.20
N THR A 182 -6.01 -15.54 8.30
CA THR A 182 -6.29 -16.20 7.01
C THR A 182 -5.88 -17.67 6.93
N GLY A 183 -4.95 -18.11 7.78
CA GLY A 183 -4.28 -19.40 7.69
C GLY A 183 -3.21 -19.51 6.60
N ILE A 184 -2.87 -18.42 5.91
CA ILE A 184 -1.79 -18.43 4.89
C ILE A 184 -0.43 -18.70 5.56
N ASP A 185 0.36 -19.59 4.97
CA ASP A 185 1.75 -19.85 5.37
C ASP A 185 2.72 -19.05 4.49
N PHE A 186 3.56 -18.23 5.11
CA PHE A 186 4.55 -17.37 4.45
C PHE A 186 5.97 -17.93 4.46
N ASN A 187 6.16 -19.18 4.91
CA ASN A 187 7.48 -19.83 4.98
C ASN A 187 7.85 -20.64 3.73
N SER A 188 6.93 -20.84 2.78
CA SER A 188 7.12 -21.80 1.69
C SER A 188 6.45 -21.33 0.39
N TYR A 189 7.25 -20.86 -0.58
CA TYR A 189 6.85 -20.72 -2.00
C TYR A 189 7.98 -21.12 -2.93
#